data_AF-A0A352N9Q9-F1
#
_entry.id   AF-A0A352N9Q9-F1
#
_cell.length_a   1.000
_cell.length_b   1.000
_cell.length_c   1.000
_cell.angle_alpha   90.00
_cell.angle_beta   90.00
_cell.angle_gamma   90.00
#
_symmetry.space_group_name_H-M   'P 1'
#
loop_
_entity.id
_entity.type
_entity.pdbx_description
1 polymer ?
#
loop_
_entity_poly.entity_id
_entity_poly.type
_entity_poly.pdbx_seq_one_letter_code
_entity_poly.pdbx_strand_id
1 'polypeptide(L)'
;MKKFNCDIQGHLVVLSHAIILARMLSKTDSEREHLFDLMDAVHNTPSYISNPESWGADYISAYYAPYDKKWGRKYGSLVNMHLKSSGLHED
;
A
#
# COMPACT_ATOMS: atom_id res chain seq x y z
N MET A 1 17.43 15.26 -1.51
CA MET A 1 16.08 15.56 -0.96
C MET A 1 14.90 15.26 -1.91
N LYS A 2 15.04 15.19 -3.25
CA LYS A 2 13.89 14.84 -4.12
C LYS A 2 13.33 13.42 -3.92
N LYS A 3 14.20 12.41 -3.78
CA LYS A 3 13.82 10.98 -3.63
C LYS A 3 12.97 10.69 -2.38
N PHE A 4 13.19 11.46 -1.30
CA PHE A 4 12.48 11.40 -0.02
C PHE A 4 10.98 11.68 -0.15
N ASN A 5 10.63 12.76 -0.86
CA ASN A 5 9.24 13.17 -0.99
C ASN A 5 8.44 12.19 -1.86
N CYS A 6 9.11 11.53 -2.79
CA CYS A 6 8.42 10.63 -3.71
C CYS A 6 8.06 9.29 -3.03
N ASP A 7 8.92 8.72 -2.19
CA ASP A 7 8.61 7.46 -1.48
C ASP A 7 7.40 7.63 -0.53
N ILE A 8 7.41 8.69 0.29
CA ILE A 8 6.28 9.05 1.15
C ILE A 8 5.01 9.27 0.32
N GLN A 9 5.11 9.95 -0.82
CA GLN A 9 3.97 10.16 -1.71
C GLN A 9 3.38 8.84 -2.22
N GLY A 10 4.22 7.85 -2.53
CA GLY A 10 3.78 6.50 -2.90
C GLY A 10 2.93 5.86 -1.81
N HIS A 11 3.41 5.89 -0.57
CA HIS A 11 2.69 5.36 0.59
C HIS A 11 1.37 6.09 0.88
N LEU A 12 1.34 7.42 0.74
CA LEU A 12 0.12 8.22 0.94
C LEU A 12 -0.95 7.92 -0.12
N VAL A 13 -0.55 7.66 -1.37
CA VAL A 13 -1.48 7.24 -2.43
C VAL A 13 -2.07 5.87 -2.13
N VAL A 14 -1.24 4.91 -1.70
CA VAL A 14 -1.72 3.58 -1.28
C VAL A 14 -2.72 3.69 -0.13
N LEU A 15 -2.41 4.50 0.89
CA LEU A 15 -3.31 4.70 2.03
C LEU A 15 -4.65 5.33 1.60
N SER A 16 -4.62 6.32 0.71
CA SER A 16 -5.82 6.96 0.17
C SER A 16 -6.68 5.97 -0.62
N HIS A 17 -6.05 5.13 -1.45
CA HIS A 17 -6.74 4.07 -2.18
C HIS A 17 -7.36 3.05 -1.22
N ALA A 18 -6.62 2.60 -0.21
CA ALA A 18 -7.08 1.64 0.77
C ALA A 18 -8.31 2.14 1.54
N ILE A 19 -8.34 3.41 1.94
CA ILE A 19 -9.49 4.03 2.61
C ILE A 19 -10.74 4.01 1.70
N ILE A 20 -10.58 4.36 0.42
CA ILE A 20 -11.70 4.37 -0.54
C ILE A 20 -12.20 2.94 -0.77
N LEU A 21 -11.29 1.98 -0.96
CA LEU A 21 -11.61 0.59 -1.20
C LEU A 21 -12.30 -0.05 0.02
N ALA A 22 -11.80 0.19 1.22
CA ALA A 22 -12.40 -0.29 2.46
C ALA A 22 -13.86 0.15 2.63
N ARG A 23 -14.22 1.36 2.19
CA ARG A 23 -15.62 1.84 2.24
C ARG A 23 -16.57 1.07 1.32
N MET A 24 -16.04 0.38 0.31
CA MET A 24 -16.82 -0.42 -0.62
C MET A 24 -16.94 -1.89 -0.19
N LEU A 25 -16.05 -2.36 0.69
CA LEU A 25 -15.96 -3.73 1.16
C LEU A 25 -16.64 -3.87 2.53
N SER A 26 -17.59 -4.80 2.68
CA SER A 26 -18.11 -5.25 4.00
C SER A 26 -19.34 -6.14 3.92
N LYS A 27 -19.86 -6.42 2.72
CA LYS A 27 -21.19 -7.02 2.56
C LYS A 27 -21.13 -8.53 2.57
N THR A 28 -20.06 -9.12 2.03
CA THR A 28 -19.86 -10.57 1.94
C THR A 28 -18.67 -11.04 2.78
N ASP A 29 -18.59 -12.34 3.09
CA ASP A 29 -17.44 -12.92 3.79
C ASP A 29 -16.13 -12.70 3.04
N SER A 30 -16.13 -12.87 1.71
CA SER A 30 -14.95 -12.62 0.88
C SER A 30 -14.53 -11.15 0.90
N GLU A 31 -15.48 -10.22 0.95
CA GLU A 31 -15.16 -8.79 1.08
C GLU A 31 -14.64 -8.43 2.48
N ARG A 32 -15.12 -9.11 3.53
CA ARG A 32 -14.58 -8.95 4.89
C ARG A 32 -13.16 -9.47 5.00
N GLU A 33 -12.90 -10.64 4.46
CA GLU A 33 -11.54 -11.20 4.38
C GLU A 33 -10.61 -10.24 3.62
N HIS A 34 -11.05 -9.74 2.47
CA HIS A 34 -10.31 -8.75 1.70
C HIS A 34 -10.05 -7.46 2.50
N LEU A 35 -11.04 -6.96 3.24
CA LEU A 35 -10.87 -5.79 4.10
C LEU A 35 -9.81 -6.03 5.18
N PHE A 36 -9.79 -7.21 5.83
CA PHE A 36 -8.77 -7.53 6.82
C PHE A 36 -7.37 -7.57 6.21
N ASP A 37 -7.21 -8.28 5.09
CA ASP A 37 -5.92 -8.34 4.39
C ASP A 37 -5.45 -6.94 3.92
N LEU A 38 -6.39 -6.07 3.50
CA LEU A 38 -6.10 -4.69 3.11
C LEU A 38 -5.62 -3.87 4.31
N MET A 39 -6.28 -3.99 5.47
CA MET A 39 -5.90 -3.27 6.69
C MET A 39 -4.55 -3.76 7.23
N ASP A 40 -4.28 -5.06 7.18
CA ASP A 40 -2.99 -5.63 7.56
C ASP A 40 -1.85 -5.07 6.71
N ALA A 41 -2.08 -4.85 5.41
CA ALA A 41 -1.09 -4.26 4.52
C ALA A 41 -0.81 -2.76 4.80
N VAL A 42 -1.77 -1.99 5.31
CA VAL A 42 -1.64 -0.52 5.38
C VAL A 42 -1.59 0.08 6.77
N HIS A 43 -1.99 -0.64 7.83
CA HIS A 43 -2.12 -0.07 9.18
C HIS A 43 -0.81 0.50 9.75
N ASN A 44 0.34 -0.07 9.36
CA ASN A 44 1.66 0.39 9.79
C ASN A 44 2.23 1.54 8.96
N THR A 45 1.56 1.93 7.87
CA THR A 45 2.04 2.98 6.95
C THR A 45 2.29 4.31 7.68
N PRO A 46 1.39 4.82 8.56
CA PRO A 46 1.63 6.07 9.29
C PRO A 46 2.88 6.04 10.18
N SER A 47 3.11 4.92 10.87
CA SER A 47 4.29 4.74 11.72
C SER A 47 5.56 4.63 10.91
N TYR A 48 5.51 3.93 9.78
CA TYR A 48 6.64 3.83 8.84
C TYR A 48 7.01 5.22 8.28
N ILE A 49 6.07 5.95 7.69
CA ILE A 49 6.35 7.28 7.08
C ILE A 49 6.78 8.35 8.10
N SER A 50 6.50 8.15 9.39
CA SER A 50 6.92 9.09 10.44
C SER A 50 8.30 8.77 11.02
N ASN A 51 8.90 7.63 10.66
CA ASN A 51 10.24 7.22 11.11
C ASN A 51 11.23 7.11 9.93
N PRO A 52 12.01 8.16 9.63
CA PRO A 52 12.98 8.18 8.53
C PRO A 52 14.03 7.06 8.56
N GLU A 53 14.35 6.52 9.74
CA GLU A 53 15.34 5.45 9.88
C GLU A 53 14.80 4.07 9.46
N SER A 54 13.48 3.92 9.39
CA SER A 54 12.82 2.67 9.01
C SER A 54 12.64 2.49 7.50
N TRP A 55 13.02 3.49 6.69
CA TRP A 55 12.66 3.51 5.28
C TRP A 55 13.55 2.63 4.40
N GLY A 56 12.90 1.83 3.55
CA GLY A 56 13.55 0.92 2.61
C GLY A 56 12.53 0.05 1.86
N ALA A 57 13.01 -0.69 0.87
CA ALA A 57 12.18 -1.61 0.07
C ALA A 57 11.53 -2.74 0.90
N ASP A 58 11.97 -2.91 2.15
CA ASP A 58 11.49 -3.92 3.08
C ASP A 58 9.99 -3.76 3.38
N TYR A 59 9.45 -2.53 3.41
CA TYR A 59 8.01 -2.34 3.65
C TYR A 59 7.14 -2.90 2.52
N ILE A 60 7.52 -2.64 1.27
CA ILE A 60 6.75 -3.07 0.10
C ILE A 60 6.71 -4.60 0.05
N SER A 61 7.86 -5.25 0.27
CA SER A 61 7.95 -6.72 0.24
C SER A 61 7.23 -7.37 1.43
N ALA A 62 7.25 -6.76 2.62
CA ALA A 62 6.62 -7.30 3.81
C ALA A 62 5.09 -7.12 3.82
N TYR A 63 4.57 -6.02 3.25
CA TYR A 63 3.15 -5.66 3.41
C TYR A 63 2.37 -5.60 2.08
N TYR A 64 2.89 -4.94 1.05
CA TYR A 64 2.14 -4.75 -0.21
C TYR A 64 2.18 -5.98 -1.11
N ALA A 65 3.34 -6.63 -1.24
CA ALA A 65 3.48 -7.81 -2.11
C ALA A 65 2.61 -9.01 -1.68
N PRO A 66 2.47 -9.36 -0.38
CA PRO A 66 1.59 -10.43 0.06
C PRO A 66 0.10 -10.15 -0.24
N TYR A 67 -0.35 -8.91 -0.01
CA TYR A 67 -1.70 -8.49 -0.38
C TYR A 67 -1.92 -8.61 -1.89
N ASP A 68 -0.98 -8.12 -2.70
CA ASP A 68 -1.09 -8.13 -4.17
C ASP A 68 -1.15 -9.54 -4.75
N LYS A 69 -0.43 -10.50 -4.14
CA LYS A 69 -0.48 -11.91 -4.54
C LYS A 69 -1.89 -12.50 -4.46
N LYS A 70 -2.70 -12.05 -3.50
CA LYS A 70 -4.06 -12.54 -3.27
C LYS A 70 -5.11 -11.68 -3.97
N TRP A 71 -5.01 -10.36 -3.88
CA TRP A 71 -6.06 -9.42 -4.26
C TRP A 71 -5.69 -8.49 -5.41
N GLY A 72 -4.40 -8.36 -5.72
CA GLY A 72 -3.87 -7.33 -6.63
C GLY A 72 -4.44 -7.41 -8.05
N ARG A 73 -4.73 -8.61 -8.55
CA ARG A 73 -5.34 -8.80 -9.88
C ARG A 73 -6.78 -8.28 -9.94
N LYS A 74 -7.54 -8.41 -8.85
CA LYS A 74 -8.98 -8.09 -8.81
C LYS A 74 -9.23 -6.65 -8.38
N TYR A 75 -8.47 -6.16 -7.41
CA TYR A 75 -8.72 -4.87 -6.75
C TYR A 75 -7.64 -3.82 -6.98
N GLY A 76 -6.61 -4.16 -7.76
CA GLY A 76 -5.48 -3.29 -8.03
C GLY A 76 -4.29 -3.59 -7.13
N SER A 77 -3.09 -3.44 -7.70
CA SER A 77 -1.82 -3.71 -7.04
C SER A 77 -1.34 -2.48 -6.25
N LEU A 78 -1.14 -2.65 -4.95
CA LEU A 78 -0.59 -1.62 -4.07
C LEU A 78 0.88 -1.32 -4.41
N VAL A 79 1.66 -2.34 -4.81
CA VAL A 79 3.05 -2.16 -5.26
C VAL A 79 3.10 -1.24 -6.48
N ASN A 80 2.27 -1.50 -7.49
CA ASN A 80 2.23 -0.68 -8.69
C ASN A 80 1.75 0.75 -8.42
N MET A 81 0.79 0.93 -7.52
CA MET A 81 0.36 2.28 -7.09
C MET A 81 1.51 3.02 -6.41
N HIS A 82 2.20 2.36 -5.48
CA HIS A 82 3.36 2.92 -4.81
C HIS A 82 4.45 3.35 -5.81
N LEU A 83 4.87 2.45 -6.70
CA LEU A 83 5.95 2.72 -7.67
C LEU A 83 5.60 3.86 -8.64
N LYS A 84 4.39 3.85 -9.21
CA LYS A 84 3.93 4.92 -10.11
C LYS A 84 3.88 6.28 -9.44
N SER A 85 3.43 6.32 -8.18
CA SER A 85 3.30 7.57 -7.43
C SER A 85 4.58 8.05 -6.77
N SER A 86 5.54 7.14 -6.56
CA SER A 86 6.89 7.48 -6.07
C SER A 86 7.85 7.91 -7.15
N GLY A 87 7.44 7.93 -8.43
CA GLY A 87 8.32 8.35 -9.54
C GLY A 87 9.61 7.53 -9.64
N LEU A 88 9.67 6.38 -8.96
CA LEU A 88 10.70 5.35 -9.10
C LEU A 88 10.33 4.54 -10.35
N HIS A 89 10.42 5.17 -11.51
CA HIS A 89 10.49 4.41 -12.75
C HIS A 89 11.87 3.74 -12.78
N GLU A 90 11.89 2.40 -12.82
CA GLU A 90 13.05 1.68 -13.29
C GLU A 90 13.27 2.10 -14.75
N ASP A 91 14.41 2.75 -15.02
CA ASP A 91 14.98 2.86 -16.37
C ASP A 91 15.39 1.47 -16.87
#